data_AF-A0A147BVT6-F1
#
_entry.id   AF-A0A147BVT6-F1
#
_cell.length_a   1.000
_cell.length_b   1.000
_cell.length_c   1.000
_cell.angle_alpha   90.00
_cell.angle_beta   90.00
_cell.angle_gamma   90.00
#
_symmetry.space_group_name_H-M   'P 1'
#
loop_
_entity.id
_entity.type
_entity.pdbx_description
1 polymer ?
#
loop_
_entity_poly.entity_id
_entity_poly.type
_entity_poly.pdbx_seq_one_letter_code
_entity_poly.pdbx_strand_id
1 'polypeptide(L)'
;GQQPVWPIGIPAPLPGKKGHPCTTASSCSTGLCCLKQPNNSSRTCQPLGLYGQACSESQIKGGVYIGHCPCGTGLRCRYFPPGRHICVNKK
;
A
#
# COMPACT_ATOMS: atom_id res chain seq x y z
N GLY A 1 14.50 -0.90 -1.61
CA GLY A 1 14.16 0.14 -0.61
C GLY A 1 14.86 -0.21 0.68
N GLN A 2 15.50 0.76 1.33
CA GLN A 2 16.30 0.53 2.54
C GLN A 2 15.36 0.33 3.74
N GLN A 3 15.44 -0.83 4.39
CA GLN A 3 14.87 -1.06 5.71
C GLN A 3 15.82 -0.40 6.73
N PRO A 4 15.34 0.42 7.68
CA PRO A 4 16.22 0.94 8.72
C PRO A 4 16.79 -0.26 9.49
N VAL A 5 18.12 -0.32 9.59
CA VAL A 5 18.78 -1.27 10.47
C VAL A 5 18.53 -0.79 11.90
N TRP A 6 17.82 -1.59 12.68
CA TRP A 6 17.61 -1.31 14.11
C TRP A 6 18.87 -1.77 14.85
N PRO A 7 19.44 -0.96 15.75
CA PRO A 7 20.52 -1.41 16.60
C PRO A 7 20.08 -2.63 17.40
N ILE A 8 21.00 -3.58 17.57
CA ILE A 8 20.76 -4.85 18.25
C ILE A 8 20.21 -4.56 19.66
N GLY A 9 19.02 -5.08 19.96
CA GLY A 9 18.36 -4.90 21.27
C GLY A 9 17.19 -3.92 21.28
N ILE A 10 16.94 -3.15 20.22
CA ILE A 10 15.72 -2.33 20.08
C ILE A 10 14.71 -3.08 19.21
N PRO A 11 13.52 -3.44 19.74
CA PRO A 11 12.46 -4.00 18.92
C PRO A 11 12.09 -2.99 17.82
N ALA A 12 12.02 -3.45 16.57
CA ALA A 12 11.45 -2.63 15.51
C ALA A 12 10.02 -2.20 15.93
N PRO A 13 9.62 -0.95 15.64
CA PRO A 13 8.25 -0.50 15.88
C PRO A 13 7.28 -1.48 15.23
N LEU A 14 6.27 -1.88 16.01
CA LEU A 14 5.24 -2.76 15.51
C LEU A 14 4.59 -2.12 14.28
N PRO A 15 4.40 -2.89 13.20
CA PRO A 15 3.76 -2.37 12.01
C PRO A 15 2.33 -1.91 12.33
N GLY A 16 1.96 -0.77 11.74
CA GLY A 16 0.67 -0.13 11.91
C GLY A 16 -0.47 -0.96 11.34
N LYS A 17 -1.59 -0.96 12.06
CA LYS A 17 -2.83 -1.62 11.65
C LYS A 17 -3.63 -0.74 10.69
N LYS A 18 -4.70 -1.29 10.10
CA LYS A 18 -5.62 -0.52 9.24
C LYS A 18 -6.04 0.78 9.93
N GLY A 19 -5.92 1.91 9.23
CA GLY A 19 -6.25 3.25 9.73
C GLY A 19 -5.12 3.96 10.49
N HIS A 20 -4.05 3.26 10.89
CA HIS A 20 -2.91 3.93 11.53
C HIS A 20 -2.20 4.87 10.56
N PRO A 21 -1.64 5.99 11.07
CA PRO A 21 -0.78 6.85 10.28
C PRO A 21 0.46 6.09 9.82
N CYS A 22 0.88 6.36 8.58
CA CYS A 22 2.02 5.68 7.97
C CYS A 22 2.92 6.68 7.24
N THR A 23 4.23 6.43 7.25
CA THR A 23 5.21 7.26 6.52
C THR A 23 5.72 6.56 5.26
N THR A 24 5.80 5.24 5.31
CA THR A 24 6.33 4.35 4.25
C THR A 24 5.53 3.06 4.18
N ALA A 25 5.61 2.31 3.07
CA ALA A 25 4.98 1.00 2.94
C ALA A 25 5.35 0.05 4.09
N SER A 26 6.61 0.06 4.51
CA SER A 26 7.17 -0.81 5.56
C SER A 26 6.60 -0.54 6.95
N SER A 27 5.97 0.61 7.16
CA SER A 27 5.34 0.96 8.43
C SER A 27 3.98 0.28 8.64
N CYS A 28 3.40 -0.34 7.60
CA CYS A 28 2.12 -1.03 7.68
C CYS A 28 2.30 -2.55 7.77
N SER A 29 1.36 -3.23 8.43
CA SER A 29 1.37 -4.70 8.50
C SER A 29 1.23 -5.34 7.12
N THR A 30 1.73 -6.58 7.01
CA THR A 30 1.55 -7.41 5.81
C THR A 30 0.07 -7.46 5.40
N GLY A 31 -0.19 -7.25 4.11
CA GLY A 31 -1.57 -7.15 3.60
C GLY A 31 -2.15 -5.74 3.60
N LEU A 32 -1.38 -4.74 4.03
CA LEU A 32 -1.74 -3.33 3.99
C LEU A 32 -0.75 -2.53 3.12
N CYS A 33 -1.21 -1.40 2.59
CA CYS A 33 -0.38 -0.41 1.91
C CYS A 33 -0.47 0.94 2.64
N CYS A 34 0.57 1.75 2.53
CA CYS A 34 0.49 3.13 2.99
C CYS A 34 -0.15 3.98 1.91
N LEU A 35 -1.36 4.48 2.15
CA LEU A 35 -2.16 5.23 1.18
C LEU A 35 -2.26 6.70 1.56
N LYS A 36 -1.89 7.58 0.63
CA LYS A 36 -2.22 9.00 0.68
C LYS A 36 -3.57 9.21 0.01
N GLN A 37 -4.55 9.67 0.79
CA GLN A 37 -5.86 10.06 0.25
C GLN A 37 -5.70 11.31 -0.63
N PRO A 38 -6.36 11.38 -1.79
CA PRO A 38 -6.21 12.53 -2.69
C PRO A 38 -6.65 13.86 -2.05
N ASN A 39 -7.65 13.82 -1.17
CA ASN A 39 -8.21 14.99 -0.50
C ASN A 39 -7.59 15.27 0.88
N ASN A 40 -6.59 14.51 1.30
CA ASN A 40 -5.99 14.67 2.63
C ASN A 40 -4.48 14.45 2.61
N SER A 41 -3.74 15.31 3.32
CA SER A 41 -2.30 15.11 3.51
C SER A 41 -1.97 13.92 4.41
N SER A 42 -2.98 13.41 5.14
CA SER A 42 -2.89 12.21 5.97
C SER A 42 -2.65 10.94 5.14
N ARG A 43 -1.65 10.18 5.57
CA ARG A 43 -1.28 8.89 5.02
C ARG A 43 -1.65 7.82 6.02
N THR A 44 -2.44 6.84 5.62
CA THR A 44 -2.87 5.76 6.53
C THR A 44 -2.69 4.39 5.92
N CYS A 45 -2.48 3.39 6.78
CA CYS A 45 -2.44 1.99 6.36
C CYS A 45 -3.83 1.54 5.90
N GLN A 46 -3.95 1.16 4.64
CA GLN A 46 -5.20 0.71 4.02
C GLN A 46 -5.03 -0.72 3.50
N PRO A 47 -6.12 -1.52 3.43
CA PRO A 47 -6.03 -2.87 2.89
C PRO A 47 -5.63 -2.85 1.41
N LEU A 48 -4.87 -3.87 1.02
CA LEU A 48 -4.60 -4.13 -0.40
C LEU A 48 -5.92 -4.35 -1.17
N GLY A 49 -5.90 -4.03 -2.45
CA GLY A 49 -7.05 -4.21 -3.34
C GLY A 49 -7.41 -5.67 -3.49
N LEU A 50 -8.69 -5.99 -3.27
CA LEU A 50 -9.27 -7.31 -3.52
C LEU A 50 -9.63 -7.45 -5.00
N TYR A 51 -9.91 -8.69 -5.42
CA TYR A 51 -10.36 -8.97 -6.78
C TYR A 51 -11.55 -8.09 -7.18
N GLY A 52 -11.50 -7.48 -8.37
CA GLY A 52 -12.53 -6.58 -8.87
C GLY A 52 -12.49 -5.15 -8.30
N GLN A 53 -11.64 -4.87 -7.30
CA GLN A 53 -11.47 -3.50 -6.78
C GLN A 53 -10.54 -2.67 -7.65
N ALA A 54 -10.74 -1.35 -7.58
CA ALA A 54 -9.84 -0.39 -8.22
C ALA A 54 -8.46 -0.43 -7.55
N CYS A 55 -7.42 -0.43 -8.37
CA CYS A 55 -6.03 -0.41 -7.93
C CYS A 55 -5.28 0.76 -8.57
N SER A 56 -4.16 1.13 -7.97
CA SER A 56 -3.25 2.12 -8.52
C SER A 56 -1.82 1.58 -8.43
N GLU A 57 -1.09 1.69 -9.53
CA GLU A 57 0.35 1.41 -9.56
C GLU A 57 1.17 2.68 -9.26
N SER A 58 0.50 3.83 -9.11
CA SER A 58 1.14 5.12 -8.82
C SER A 58 1.55 5.22 -7.36
N GLN A 59 2.86 5.32 -7.13
CA GLN A 59 3.48 5.47 -5.82
C GLN A 59 4.47 6.63 -5.81
N ILE A 60 4.59 7.29 -4.65
CA ILE A 60 5.64 8.27 -4.37
C ILE A 60 6.75 7.65 -3.53
N LYS A 61 7.82 8.43 -3.32
CA LYS A 61 9.00 8.05 -2.53
C LYS A 61 8.59 7.38 -1.21
N GLY A 62 9.18 6.21 -0.94
CA GLY A 62 8.90 5.43 0.27
C GLY A 62 7.78 4.39 0.14
N GLY A 63 7.27 4.14 -1.07
CA GLY A 63 6.24 3.14 -1.32
C GLY A 63 4.85 3.58 -0.85
N VAL A 64 4.59 4.89 -0.84
CA VAL A 64 3.28 5.44 -0.47
C VAL A 64 2.45 5.56 -1.74
N TYR A 65 1.29 4.92 -1.76
CA TYR A 65 0.39 4.91 -2.89
C TYR A 65 -0.51 6.15 -2.89
N ILE A 66 -0.92 6.60 -4.08
CA ILE A 66 -1.88 7.69 -4.24
C ILE A 66 -3.17 7.14 -4.86
N GLY A 67 -4.31 7.51 -4.27
CA GLY A 67 -5.64 7.14 -4.76
C GLY A 67 -6.07 5.75 -4.31
N HIS A 68 -5.37 4.70 -4.74
CA HIS A 68 -5.70 3.31 -4.40
C HIS A 68 -4.48 2.49 -3.98
N CYS A 69 -4.70 1.48 -3.13
CA CYS A 69 -3.67 0.48 -2.83
C CYS A 69 -3.43 -0.45 -4.03
N PRO A 70 -2.26 -1.10 -4.09
CA PRO A 70 -2.01 -2.15 -5.06
C PRO A 70 -2.82 -3.39 -4.70
N CYS A 71 -2.91 -4.32 -5.64
CA CYS A 71 -3.64 -5.57 -5.43
C CYS A 71 -2.94 -6.49 -4.42
N GLY A 72 -3.75 -7.28 -3.72
CA GLY A 72 -3.28 -8.28 -2.76
C GLY A 72 -2.42 -9.39 -3.38
N THR A 73 -1.90 -10.25 -2.51
CA THR A 73 -1.17 -11.46 -2.90
C THR A 73 -2.00 -12.29 -3.90
N GLY A 74 -1.37 -12.77 -4.97
CA GLY A 74 -2.05 -13.54 -6.02
C GLY A 74 -2.83 -12.70 -7.06
N LEU A 75 -2.91 -11.38 -6.88
CA LEU A 75 -3.60 -10.47 -7.79
C LEU A 75 -2.60 -9.53 -8.50
N ARG A 76 -2.96 -9.07 -9.70
CA ARG A 76 -2.24 -8.04 -10.46
C ARG A 76 -3.20 -6.92 -10.83
N CYS A 77 -2.68 -5.69 -10.81
CA CYS A 77 -3.42 -4.54 -11.31
C CYS A 77 -3.44 -4.59 -12.85
N ARG A 78 -4.63 -4.57 -13.45
CA ARG A 78 -4.79 -4.60 -14.91
C ARG A 78 -5.59 -3.40 -15.38
N TYR A 79 -5.08 -2.76 -16.44
CA TYR A 79 -5.76 -1.65 -17.10
C TYR A 79 -6.92 -2.16 -17.97
N PHE A 80 -8.09 -1.54 -17.78
CA PHE A 80 -9.33 -1.72 -18.52
C PHE A 80 -9.74 -0.36 -19.10
N PRO A 81 -9.65 -0.19 -20.44
CA PRO A 81 -10.05 1.06 -21.07
C PRO A 81 -11.58 1.27 -21.03
N PRO A 82 -12.04 2.52 -20.87
CA PRO A 82 -11.24 3.74 -20.65
C PRO A 82 -10.93 3.97 -19.16
N GLY A 83 -9.64 4.04 -18.79
CA GLY A 83 -9.20 4.67 -17.54
C GLY A 83 -9.34 3.87 -16.23
N ARG A 84 -9.76 2.60 -16.23
CA ARG A 84 -9.94 1.83 -14.98
C ARG A 84 -8.81 0.83 -14.77
N HIS A 85 -8.19 0.88 -13.60
CA HIS A 85 -7.24 -0.14 -13.16
C HIS A 85 -7.93 -1.03 -12.12
N ILE A 86 -8.00 -2.33 -12.38
CA ILE A 86 -8.75 -3.28 -11.55
C ILE A 86 -7.87 -4.48 -11.18
N CYS A 87 -8.01 -4.97 -9.95
CA CYS A 87 -7.34 -6.18 -9.49
C CYS A 87 -7.93 -7.44 -10.11
N VAL A 88 -7.08 -8.20 -10.79
CA VAL A 88 -7.40 -9.50 -11.42
C VAL A 88 -6.40 -10.56 -10.99
N ASN A 89 -6.71 -11.84 -11.18
CA ASN A 89 -5.79 -12.93 -10.85
C ASN A 89 -4.49 -12.86 -11.68
N LYS A 90 -3.36 -13.18 -11.03
CA LYS A 90 -2.10 -13.50 -11.71
C LYS A 90 -2.30 -14.85 -12.42
N LYS A 91 -2.70 -14.82 -13.69
CA LYS A 91 -2.77 -16.02 -14.53
C LYS A 91 -1.38 -16.41 -15.01
#